data_AF-A0A353TCM2-F1
#
_entry.id   AF-A0A353TCM2-F1
#
_cell.length_a   1.000
_cell.length_b   1.000
_cell.length_c   1.000
_cell.angle_alpha   90.00
_cell.angle_beta   90.00
_cell.angle_gamma   90.00
#
_symmetry.space_group_name_H-M   'P 1'
#
loop_
_entity.id
_entity.type
_entity.pdbx_description
1 polymer ?
#
loop_
_entity_poly.entity_id
_entity_poly.type
_entity_poly.pdbx_seq_one_letter_code
_entity_poly.pdbx_strand_id
1 'polypeptide(L)' 'DQPIVGKAAHGDVITLISKANDQWWLVRDNDGEEGYCYSQYLEPVQ' A
#
# COMPACT_ATOMS: atom_id res chain seq x y z
N ASP A 1 -11.80 16.17 -1.27
CA ASP A 1 -12.16 14.74 -1.18
C ASP A 1 -11.29 13.92 -2.09
N GLN A 2 -10.37 13.13 -1.53
CA GLN A 2 -9.70 12.08 -2.29
C GLN A 2 -10.49 10.79 -2.08
N PRO A 3 -10.90 10.10 -3.16
CA PRO A 3 -11.59 8.83 -3.03
C PRO A 3 -10.65 7.81 -2.38
N ILE A 4 -11.20 6.91 -1.57
CA ILE A 4 -10.48 5.73 -1.11
C ILE A 4 -10.35 4.82 -2.33
N VAL A 5 -9.14 4.69 -2.87
CA VAL A 5 -8.82 4.00 -4.13
C VAL A 5 -8.54 2.50 -3.92
N GLY A 6 -8.96 1.93 -2.78
CA GLY A 6 -8.67 0.53 -2.47
C GLY A 6 -8.68 0.26 -0.97
N LYS A 7 -9.04 -0.97 -0.59
CA LYS A 7 -9.04 -1.45 0.80
C LYS A 7 -8.34 -2.80 0.87
N ALA A 8 -7.08 -2.79 1.30
CA ALA A 8 -6.38 -4.01 1.67
C ALA A 8 -6.89 -4.49 3.04
N ALA A 9 -7.25 -5.77 3.15
CA ALA A 9 -7.57 -6.36 4.45
C ALA A 9 -6.28 -6.72 5.21
N HIS A 10 -6.39 -6.91 6.52
CA HIS A 10 -5.26 -7.42 7.30
C HIS A 10 -4.89 -8.82 6.81
N GLY A 11 -3.65 -8.99 6.34
CA GLY A 11 -3.16 -10.23 5.74
C GLY A 11 -3.14 -10.24 4.21
N ASP A 12 -3.64 -9.19 3.53
CA ASP A 12 -3.44 -9.04 2.09
C ASP A 12 -1.99 -8.73 1.77
N VAL A 13 -1.46 -9.43 0.77
CA VAL A 13 -0.15 -9.14 0.19
C VAL A 13 -0.34 -8.13 -0.93
N ILE A 14 0.36 -7.00 -0.81
CA ILE A 14 0.38 -5.94 -1.80
C ILE A 14 1.80 -5.76 -2.34
N THR A 15 1.92 -5.23 -3.55
CA THR A 15 3.21 -4.97 -4.17
C THR A 15 3.71 -3.58 -3.81
N LEU A 16 4.90 -3.50 -3.20
CA LEU A 16 5.57 -2.21 -3.00
C LEU A 16 6.14 -1.70 -4.33
N ILE A 17 5.67 -0.55 -4.80
CA ILE A 17 6.15 0.07 -6.04
C ILE A 17 7.24 1.09 -5.76
N SER A 18 7.04 1.98 -4.79
CA SER A 18 8.01 3.03 -4.49
C SER A 18 7.91 3.50 -3.04
N LYS A 19 9.03 3.95 -2.49
CA LYS A 19 9.08 4.59 -1.16
C LYS A 19 9.18 6.09 -1.37
N ALA A 20 8.05 6.79 -1.31
CA ALA A 20 8.04 8.24 -1.51
C ALA A 20 8.74 8.97 -0.35
N ASN A 21 8.61 8.45 0.87
CA ASN A 21 9.37 8.87 2.05
C ASN A 21 9.35 7.75 3.11
N ASP A 22 9.87 8.03 4.32
CA ASP A 22 9.92 7.07 5.42
C ASP A 22 8.54 6.64 5.94
N GLN A 23 7.51 7.47 5.76
CA GLN A 23 6.17 7.25 6.28
C GLN A 23 5.18 6.74 5.22
N TRP A 24 5.35 7.12 3.96
CA TRP A 24 4.38 6.90 2.89
C TRP A 24 5.02 6.18 1.72
N TRP A 25 4.51 4.99 1.45
CA TRP A 25 4.98 4.15 0.36
C TRP A 25 3.85 3.99 -0.66
N LEU A 26 4.22 4.09 -1.95
CA LEU A 26 3.33 3.78 -3.06
C LEU A 26 3.30 2.26 -3.22
N VAL A 27 2.11 1.71 -3.08
CA VAL A 27 1.83 0.28 -3.16
C VAL A 27 0.75 0.04 -4.20
N ARG A 28 0.72 -1.17 -4.75
CA ARG A 28 -0.32 -1.64 -5.65
C ARG A 28 -0.97 -2.89 -5.08
N ASP A 29 -2.30 -2.90 -5.06
CA ASP A 29 -3.05 -4.05 -4.60
C ASP A 29 -3.19 -5.14 -5.68
N ASN A 30 -3.93 -6.21 -5.36
CA ASN A 30 -4.17 -7.32 -6.28
C ASN A 30 -5.14 -6.99 -7.42
N ASP A 31 -5.94 -5.92 -7.30
CA ASP A 31 -6.81 -5.44 -8.38
C ASP A 31 -6.03 -4.55 -9.38
N GLY A 32 -4.82 -4.14 -8.99
CA GLY A 32 -3.95 -3.30 -9.78
C GLY A 32 -4.10 -1.81 -9.45
N GLU A 33 -4.85 -1.47 -8.40
CA GLU A 33 -5.03 -0.10 -7.92
C GLU A 33 -3.79 0.37 -7.18
N GLU A 34 -3.35 1.58 -7.48
CA GLU A 34 -2.16 2.20 -6.87
C GLU A 34 -2.56 3.22 -5.83
N GLY A 35 -1.97 3.11 -4.64
CA GLY A 35 -2.30 3.97 -3.51
C GLY A 35 -1.10 4.21 -2.60
N TYR A 36 -1.15 5.31 -1.85
CA TYR A 36 -0.19 5.55 -0.79
C TYR A 36 -0.66 4.88 0.49
N CYS A 37 0.19 4.03 1.04
CA CYS A 37 -0.04 3.39 2.33
C CYS A 37 1.04 3.82 3.33
N TYR A 38 0.66 3.84 4.60
CA TYR A 38 1.56 4.17 5.69
C TYR A 38 2.49 2.98 5.95
N SER A 39 3.81 3.23 5.88
CA SER A 39 4.85 2.21 6.05
C SER A 39 4.75 1.45 7.38
N GLN A 40 4.27 2.09 8.44
CA GLN A 40 4.07 1.47 9.76
C GLN A 40 3.03 0.33 9.77
N TYR A 41 2.15 0.26 8.77
CA TYR A 41 1.14 -0.80 8.63
C TYR A 41 1.56 -1.87 7.61
N LEU A 42 2.75 -1.74 7.03
CA LEU A 42 3.28 -2.65 6.03
C LEU A 42 4.42 -3.47 6.64
N GLU A 43 4.34 -4.79 6.48
CA GLU A 43 5.42 -5.70 6.85
C GLU A 43 5.90 -6.42 5.58
N PRO A 44 7.23 -6.55 5.37
CA PRO A 44 7.76 -7.33 4.26
C PRO A 44 7.39 -8.79 4.43
N VAL A 45 6.79 -9.38 3.40
CA VAL A 45 6.51 -10.82 3.35
C VAL A 45 7.84 -11.54 3.21
N GLN A 46 8.18 -12.40 4.18
CA GLN A 46 9.42 -13.18 4.21
C GLN A 46 9.23 -14.57 3.61
#